data_AF-A0A181C641-F1
#
_entry.id   AF-A0A181C641-F1
#
_cell.length_a   1.000
_cell.length_b   1.000
_cell.length_c   1.000
_cell.angle_alpha   90.00
_cell.angle_beta   90.00
_cell.angle_gamma   90.00
#
_symmetry.space_group_name_H-M   'P 1'
#
loop_
_entity.id
_entity.type
_entity.pdbx_description
1 polymer ?
#
loop_
_entity_poly.entity_id
_entity_poly.type
_entity_poly.pdbx_seq_one_letter_code
_entity_poly.pdbx_strand_id
1 'polypeptide(L)'
;MNMTWCDSILFGIFPIVFSQERNEEFENDQHEIEELEEKISQLTFSDHASEALAAAERIADAQTQRRRTAETKASAYLAVLAALVPVIISIEGADWEKKTGPAPEWLRLIILVSAIIYTGAAGWFAAKTLKVSGFYTVGVSDIVDAYSNGNADEELAKNNLLSVRKSQYSVNEKVTNIKLSHEHLLRAFCCFLILLVLDPSFVFIKSMNKNHEKDLKNSKNQHVYIKIPPEYYKLNG
;
A
#
# COMPACT_ATOMS: atom_id res chain seq x y z
N MET A 1 17.69 2.56 -18.12
CA MET A 1 16.37 2.08 -17.66
C MET A 1 15.38 3.21 -17.89
N ASN A 2 14.45 3.07 -18.85
CA ASN A 2 13.53 4.16 -19.23
C ASN A 2 12.48 4.36 -18.12
N MET A 3 12.66 5.42 -17.33
CA MET A 3 11.73 5.87 -16.30
C MET A 3 10.46 6.35 -17.00
N THR A 4 9.33 5.70 -16.73
CA THR A 4 8.07 6.04 -17.39
C THR A 4 7.47 7.28 -16.75
N TRP A 5 6.76 8.09 -17.52
CA TRP A 5 6.12 9.33 -17.04
C TRP A 5 5.14 9.11 -15.87
N CYS A 6 4.60 7.90 -15.74
CA CYS A 6 3.80 7.45 -14.60
C CYS A 6 4.59 7.37 -13.29
N ASP A 7 5.88 7.01 -13.37
CA ASP A 7 6.76 6.97 -12.20
C ASP A 7 6.94 8.39 -11.65
N SER A 8 7.12 9.39 -12.51
CA SER A 8 7.32 10.81 -12.12
C SER A 8 6.14 11.45 -11.39
N ILE A 9 4.90 11.08 -11.74
CA ILE A 9 3.69 11.61 -11.06
C ILE A 9 3.50 10.91 -9.70
N LEU A 10 3.82 9.62 -9.62
CA LEU A 10 3.85 8.89 -8.35
C LEU A 10 4.96 9.38 -7.40
N PHE A 11 6.08 9.88 -7.93
CA PHE A 11 7.18 10.47 -7.17
C PHE A 11 6.86 11.83 -6.51
N GLY A 12 5.88 12.58 -7.01
CA GLY A 12 5.62 13.96 -6.56
C GLY A 12 4.86 14.09 -5.23
N ILE A 13 4.15 13.04 -4.78
CA ILE A 13 3.21 13.13 -3.65
C ILE A 13 3.70 12.37 -2.40
N PHE A 14 4.78 11.58 -2.47
CA PHE A 14 5.34 10.92 -1.30
C PHE A 14 6.89 10.88 -1.31
N PRO A 15 7.56 11.30 -0.23
CA PRO A 15 9.02 11.28 -0.16
C PRO A 15 9.51 9.84 -0.07
N ILE A 16 10.22 9.41 -1.12
CA ILE A 16 11.63 8.96 -1.12
C ILE A 16 12.23 8.69 0.27
N VAL A 17 11.68 7.76 1.05
CA VAL A 17 12.40 7.18 2.20
C VAL A 17 12.73 5.71 1.90
N PHE A 18 11.77 4.93 1.40
CA PHE A 18 11.98 3.51 1.07
C PHE A 18 12.60 3.22 -0.30
N SER A 19 12.86 4.24 -1.13
CA SER A 19 13.56 4.04 -2.42
C SER A 19 15.07 4.22 -2.29
N GLN A 20 15.53 4.99 -1.29
CA GLN A 20 16.94 5.27 -1.10
C GLN A 20 17.60 4.12 -0.31
N GLU A 21 16.95 3.63 0.75
CA GLU A 21 17.35 2.38 1.43
C GLU A 21 17.38 1.18 0.48
N ARG A 22 16.47 1.13 -0.51
CA ARG A 22 16.44 0.04 -1.50
C ARG A 22 17.72 -0.02 -2.32
N ASN A 23 18.22 1.10 -2.82
CA ASN A 23 19.41 1.12 -3.67
C ASN A 23 20.70 0.89 -2.87
N GLU A 24 20.76 1.41 -1.64
CA GLU A 24 21.92 1.25 -0.75
C GLU A 24 22.02 -0.20 -0.20
N GLU A 25 20.89 -0.86 0.12
CA GLU A 25 20.88 -2.27 0.54
C GLU A 25 21.14 -3.22 -0.65
N PHE A 26 20.67 -2.90 -1.87
CA PHE A 26 20.95 -3.71 -3.07
C PHE A 26 22.42 -3.68 -3.52
N GLU A 27 23.13 -2.54 -3.40
CA GLU A 27 24.57 -2.47 -3.71
C GLU A 27 25.42 -3.16 -2.63
N ASN A 28 25.04 -3.05 -1.35
CA ASN A 28 25.75 -3.72 -0.26
C ASN A 28 25.50 -5.25 -0.26
N ASP A 29 24.29 -5.69 -0.63
CA ASP A 29 23.95 -7.11 -0.79
C ASP A 29 24.72 -7.78 -1.92
N GLN A 30 25.07 -7.10 -3.02
CA GLN A 30 25.72 -7.76 -4.16
C GLN A 30 27.08 -8.38 -3.82
N HIS A 31 27.88 -7.71 -2.99
CA HIS A 31 29.16 -8.25 -2.53
C HIS A 31 28.97 -9.41 -1.54
N GLU A 32 27.99 -9.31 -0.63
CA GLU A 32 27.64 -10.42 0.27
C GLU A 32 27.00 -11.61 -0.48
N ILE A 33 26.31 -11.36 -1.60
CA ILE A 33 25.72 -12.38 -2.48
C ILE A 33 26.81 -13.23 -3.09
N GLU A 34 27.80 -12.62 -3.75
CA GLU A 34 28.88 -13.36 -4.40
C GLU A 34 29.70 -14.17 -3.39
N GLU A 35 30.00 -13.58 -2.22
CA GLU A 35 30.74 -14.27 -1.15
C GLU A 35 29.95 -15.47 -0.58
N LEU A 36 28.62 -15.35 -0.45
CA LEU A 36 27.78 -16.44 0.04
C LEU A 36 27.58 -17.54 -1.01
N GLU A 37 27.45 -17.17 -2.29
CA GLU A 37 27.39 -18.13 -3.40
C GLU A 37 28.70 -18.93 -3.51
N GLU A 38 29.85 -18.27 -3.35
CA GLU A 38 31.16 -18.93 -3.27
C GLU A 38 31.24 -19.88 -2.08
N LYS A 39 30.80 -19.47 -0.89
CA LYS A 39 30.75 -20.33 0.30
C LYS A 39 29.87 -21.56 0.08
N ILE A 40 28.69 -21.41 -0.51
CA ILE A 40 27.79 -22.53 -0.82
C ILE A 40 28.43 -23.49 -1.83
N SER A 41 29.14 -22.97 -2.84
CA SER A 41 29.81 -23.80 -3.85
C SER A 41 30.95 -24.64 -3.25
N GLN A 42 31.67 -24.08 -2.27
CA GLN A 42 32.82 -24.71 -1.60
C GLN A 42 32.43 -25.62 -0.44
N LEU A 43 31.18 -25.60 0.03
CA LEU A 43 30.75 -26.45 1.15
C LEU A 43 30.92 -27.93 0.80
N THR A 44 31.46 -28.74 1.70
CA THR A 44 31.48 -30.20 1.55
C THR A 44 30.58 -30.82 2.59
N PHE A 45 29.56 -31.53 2.17
CA PHE A 45 28.55 -32.07 3.11
C PHE A 45 28.92 -33.46 3.63
N SER A 46 29.88 -34.15 3.01
CA SER A 46 30.48 -35.42 3.50
C SER A 46 29.41 -36.41 4.01
N ASP A 47 29.54 -36.94 5.21
CA ASP A 47 28.64 -37.97 5.76
C ASP A 47 27.21 -37.48 6.07
N HIS A 48 26.92 -36.18 5.94
CA HIS A 48 25.62 -35.57 6.22
C HIS A 48 24.92 -34.98 4.98
N ALA A 49 25.32 -35.42 3.77
CA ALA A 49 24.76 -34.93 2.51
C ALA A 49 23.23 -35.06 2.42
N SER A 50 22.65 -36.15 2.93
CA SER A 50 21.20 -36.37 2.94
C SER A 50 20.45 -35.44 3.90
N GLU A 51 21.03 -35.13 5.06
CA GLU A 51 20.47 -34.15 6.01
C GLU A 51 20.53 -32.73 5.44
N ALA A 52 21.64 -32.40 4.77
CA ALA A 52 21.82 -31.12 4.09
C ALA A 52 20.82 -30.93 2.94
N LEU A 53 20.57 -31.99 2.15
CA LEU A 53 19.55 -31.97 1.09
C LEU A 53 18.17 -31.71 1.68
N ALA A 54 17.78 -32.45 2.73
CA ALA A 54 16.48 -32.26 3.37
C ALA A 54 16.31 -30.84 3.96
N ALA A 55 17.38 -30.24 4.48
CA ALA A 55 17.37 -28.84 4.93
C ALA A 55 17.23 -27.86 3.76
N ALA A 56 17.95 -28.08 2.66
CA ALA A 56 17.90 -27.25 1.46
C ALA A 56 16.51 -27.28 0.80
N GLU A 57 15.89 -28.45 0.70
CA GLU A 57 14.52 -28.62 0.20
C GLU A 57 13.49 -27.87 1.05
N ARG A 58 13.57 -28.01 2.39
CA ARG A 58 12.68 -27.25 3.31
C ARG A 58 12.81 -25.75 3.13
N ILE A 59 14.03 -25.25 2.93
CA ILE A 59 14.27 -23.82 2.66
C ILE A 59 13.66 -23.43 1.31
N ALA A 60 13.84 -24.25 0.27
CA ALA A 60 13.27 -24.01 -1.06
C ALA A 60 11.74 -23.99 -1.06
N ASP A 61 11.12 -24.93 -0.34
CA ASP A 61 9.67 -24.98 -0.15
C ASP A 61 9.15 -23.76 0.61
N ALA A 62 9.82 -23.36 1.69
CA ALA A 62 9.46 -22.17 2.45
C ALA A 62 9.53 -20.90 1.59
N GLN A 63 10.51 -20.78 0.69
CA GLN A 63 10.65 -19.65 -0.22
C GLN A 63 9.57 -19.65 -1.31
N THR A 64 9.27 -20.82 -1.88
CA THR A 64 8.16 -21.00 -2.82
C THR A 64 6.83 -20.59 -2.18
N GLN A 65 6.61 -20.98 -0.93
CA GLN A 65 5.41 -20.63 -0.18
C GLN A 65 5.31 -19.12 0.12
N ARG A 66 6.44 -18.46 0.47
CA ARG A 66 6.50 -17.00 0.62
C ARG A 66 6.08 -16.28 -0.65
N ARG A 67 6.60 -16.72 -1.80
CA ARG A 67 6.22 -16.18 -3.12
C ARG A 67 4.73 -16.38 -3.41
N ARG A 68 4.20 -17.59 -3.23
CA ARG A 68 2.77 -17.88 -3.47
C ARG A 68 1.86 -17.03 -2.57
N THR A 69 2.25 -16.87 -1.31
CA THR A 69 1.53 -16.02 -0.36
C THR A 69 1.52 -14.57 -0.83
N ALA A 70 2.67 -14.09 -1.33
CA ALA A 70 2.79 -12.76 -1.90
C ALA A 70 1.86 -12.58 -3.12
N GLU A 71 1.94 -13.47 -4.10
CA GLU A 71 1.09 -13.44 -5.30
C GLU A 71 -0.40 -13.52 -4.95
N THR A 72 -0.77 -14.34 -3.96
CA THR A 72 -2.16 -14.45 -3.45
C THR A 72 -2.65 -13.12 -2.87
N LYS A 73 -1.83 -12.45 -2.05
CA LYS A 73 -2.18 -11.14 -1.47
C LYS A 73 -2.34 -10.07 -2.56
N ALA A 74 -1.45 -10.05 -3.56
CA ALA A 74 -1.55 -9.12 -4.68
C ALA A 74 -2.81 -9.34 -5.51
N SER A 75 -3.17 -10.61 -5.79
CA SER A 75 -4.42 -10.95 -6.47
C SER A 75 -5.65 -10.50 -5.68
N ALA A 76 -5.66 -10.71 -4.36
CA ALA A 76 -6.72 -10.23 -3.49
C ALA A 76 -6.86 -8.69 -3.52
N TYR A 77 -5.74 -7.95 -3.51
CA TYR A 77 -5.77 -6.50 -3.62
C TYR A 77 -6.31 -6.04 -4.99
N LEU A 78 -5.95 -6.70 -6.09
CA LEU A 78 -6.55 -6.39 -7.39
C LEU A 78 -8.05 -6.65 -7.43
N ALA A 79 -8.54 -7.71 -6.78
CA ALA A 79 -9.97 -7.98 -6.69
C ALA A 79 -10.71 -6.86 -5.93
N VAL A 80 -10.13 -6.39 -4.82
CA VAL A 80 -10.68 -5.24 -4.06
C VAL A 80 -10.66 -3.97 -4.92
N LEU A 81 -9.56 -3.69 -5.63
CA LEU A 81 -9.47 -2.53 -6.51
C LEU A 81 -10.49 -2.60 -7.65
N ALA A 82 -10.70 -3.78 -8.25
CA ALA A 82 -11.72 -4.00 -9.28
C ALA A 82 -13.15 -3.76 -8.74
N ALA A 83 -13.41 -4.08 -7.47
CA ALA A 83 -14.69 -3.79 -6.82
C ALA A 83 -14.85 -2.30 -6.46
N LEU A 84 -13.77 -1.57 -6.24
CA LEU A 84 -13.79 -0.14 -5.93
C LEU A 84 -14.01 0.74 -7.17
N VAL A 85 -13.53 0.33 -8.35
CA VAL A 85 -13.66 1.12 -9.59
C VAL A 85 -15.12 1.56 -9.89
N PRO A 86 -16.14 0.67 -9.83
CA PRO A 86 -17.53 1.08 -10.01
C PRO A 86 -18.03 2.11 -8.98
N VAL A 87 -17.54 2.02 -7.73
CA VAL A 87 -17.92 2.95 -6.66
C VAL A 87 -17.41 4.35 -6.98
N ILE A 88 -16.17 4.46 -7.47
CA ILE A 88 -15.58 5.74 -7.89
C ILE A 88 -16.42 6.37 -9.00
N ILE A 89 -16.74 5.59 -10.03
CA ILE A 89 -17.57 6.04 -11.17
C ILE A 89 -18.96 6.50 -10.69
N SER A 90 -19.56 5.78 -9.73
CA SER A 90 -20.85 6.16 -9.17
C SER A 90 -20.81 7.47 -8.40
N ILE A 91 -19.71 7.76 -7.69
CA ILE A 91 -19.54 9.02 -6.94
C ILE A 91 -19.38 10.20 -7.92
N GLU A 92 -18.59 10.03 -8.98
CA GLU A 92 -18.44 11.04 -10.03
C GLU A 92 -19.79 11.37 -10.69
N GLY A 93 -20.61 10.36 -10.99
CA GLY A 93 -21.94 10.57 -11.56
C GLY A 93 -22.89 11.33 -10.62
N ALA A 94 -22.83 11.03 -9.31
CA ALA A 94 -23.69 11.66 -8.31
C ALA A 94 -23.35 13.15 -8.06
N ASP A 95 -22.07 13.54 -8.18
CA ASP A 95 -21.65 14.94 -7.99
C ASP A 95 -22.14 15.88 -9.11
N TRP A 96 -22.35 15.37 -10.33
CA TRP A 96 -22.80 16.17 -11.49
C TRP A 96 -24.31 16.48 -11.48
N GLU A 97 -25.13 15.65 -10.82
CA GLU A 97 -26.58 15.87 -10.70
C GLU A 97 -26.94 16.80 -9.51
N LYS A 98 -26.47 18.07 -9.56
CA LYS A 98 -27.01 19.23 -8.79
C LYS A 98 -27.51 18.97 -7.35
N LYS A 99 -26.74 18.19 -6.57
CA LYS A 99 -26.87 18.07 -5.11
C LYS A 99 -25.50 18.13 -4.45
N THR A 100 -24.64 19.05 -4.92
CA THR A 100 -23.43 19.38 -4.18
C THR A 100 -23.86 19.82 -2.78
N GLY A 101 -23.56 18.97 -1.80
CA GLY A 101 -23.76 19.23 -0.39
C GLY A 101 -22.99 20.48 0.04
N PRO A 102 -23.10 20.89 1.31
CA PRO A 102 -22.56 22.15 1.78
C PRO A 102 -21.01 22.27 1.74
N ALA A 103 -20.29 21.21 1.36
CA ALA A 103 -18.85 21.22 1.20
C ALA A 103 -18.41 21.91 -0.11
N PRO A 104 -17.27 22.61 -0.13
CA PRO A 104 -16.76 23.24 -1.35
C PRO A 104 -16.40 22.20 -2.42
N GLU A 105 -16.82 22.45 -3.67
CA GLU A 105 -16.57 21.57 -4.82
C GLU A 105 -15.06 21.33 -5.06
N TRP A 106 -14.24 22.36 -4.93
CA TRP A 106 -12.79 22.26 -5.08
C TRP A 106 -12.14 21.33 -4.04
N LEU A 107 -12.68 21.28 -2.81
CA LEU A 107 -12.16 20.42 -1.75
C LEU A 107 -12.46 18.94 -2.04
N ARG A 108 -13.68 18.65 -2.52
CA ARG A 108 -14.07 17.32 -2.98
C ARG A 108 -13.18 16.84 -4.12
N LEU A 109 -12.95 17.70 -5.12
CA LEU A 109 -12.10 17.37 -6.27
C LEU A 109 -10.67 17.03 -5.85
N ILE A 110 -10.07 17.79 -4.93
CA ILE A 110 -8.71 17.48 -4.44
C ILE A 110 -8.66 16.12 -3.74
N ILE A 111 -9.64 15.82 -2.89
CA ILE A 111 -9.70 14.54 -2.15
C ILE A 111 -9.95 13.38 -3.13
N LEU A 112 -10.84 13.57 -4.11
CA LEU A 112 -11.14 12.58 -5.14
C LEU A 112 -9.92 12.27 -6.01
N VAL A 113 -9.24 13.30 -6.52
CA VAL A 113 -8.01 13.15 -7.31
C VAL A 113 -6.93 12.43 -6.49
N SER A 114 -6.77 12.78 -5.21
CA SER A 114 -5.85 12.08 -4.31
C SER A 114 -6.22 10.60 -4.15
N ALA A 115 -7.51 10.28 -3.98
CA ALA A 115 -7.99 8.91 -3.87
C ALA A 115 -7.72 8.10 -5.14
N ILE A 116 -7.94 8.68 -6.33
CA ILE A 116 -7.66 8.06 -7.62
C ILE A 116 -6.16 7.77 -7.77
N ILE A 117 -5.29 8.73 -7.44
CA ILE A 117 -3.84 8.56 -7.51
C ILE A 117 -3.38 7.42 -6.60
N TYR A 118 -3.85 7.38 -5.33
CA TYR A 118 -3.48 6.31 -4.40
C TYR A 118 -4.02 4.94 -4.83
N THR A 119 -5.22 4.89 -5.39
CA THR A 119 -5.83 3.66 -5.92
C THR A 119 -5.04 3.13 -7.11
N GLY A 120 -4.66 4.00 -8.05
CA GLY A 120 -3.82 3.66 -9.19
C GLY A 120 -2.43 3.17 -8.78
N ALA A 121 -1.79 3.85 -7.82
CA ALA A 121 -0.51 3.44 -7.24
C ALA A 121 -0.58 2.03 -6.63
N ALA A 122 -1.61 1.77 -5.81
CA ALA A 122 -1.82 0.47 -5.18
C ALA A 122 -1.98 -0.64 -6.21
N GLY A 123 -2.75 -0.38 -7.27
CA GLY A 123 -2.94 -1.30 -8.40
C GLY A 123 -1.67 -1.56 -9.19
N TRP A 124 -0.87 -0.53 -9.43
CA TRP A 124 0.42 -0.67 -10.13
C TRP A 124 1.38 -1.60 -9.38
N PHE A 125 1.55 -1.41 -8.07
CA PHE A 125 2.42 -2.27 -7.27
C PHE A 125 1.87 -3.70 -7.10
N ALA A 126 0.55 -3.86 -7.01
CA ALA A 126 -0.09 -5.19 -7.00
C ALA A 126 0.14 -5.92 -8.33
N ALA A 127 -0.06 -5.25 -9.47
CA ALA A 127 0.19 -5.81 -10.79
C ALA A 127 1.68 -6.14 -11.01
N LYS A 128 2.59 -5.27 -10.54
CA LYS A 128 4.04 -5.52 -10.59
C LYS A 128 4.42 -6.77 -9.79
N THR A 129 3.73 -7.05 -8.69
CA THR A 129 3.94 -8.28 -7.90
C THR A 129 3.53 -9.55 -8.66
N LEU A 130 2.48 -9.47 -9.48
CA LEU A 130 1.99 -10.58 -10.30
C LEU A 130 2.78 -10.76 -11.61
N LYS A 131 3.62 -9.78 -11.98
CA LYS A 131 4.46 -9.89 -13.16
C LYS A 131 5.34 -11.14 -13.06
N VAL A 132 5.41 -11.89 -14.16
CA VAL A 132 6.28 -13.06 -14.27
C VAL A 132 7.72 -12.58 -14.11
N SER A 133 8.37 -13.08 -13.07
CA SER A 133 9.77 -12.84 -12.76
C SER A 133 10.50 -14.17 -12.71
N GLY A 134 11.79 -14.16 -13.06
CA GLY A 134 12.62 -15.35 -13.02
C GLY A 134 12.63 -15.96 -11.63
N PHE A 135 12.33 -17.26 -11.54
CA PHE A 135 12.42 -18.05 -10.33
C PHE A 135 13.22 -19.29 -10.69
N TYR A 136 14.30 -19.52 -9.95
CA TYR A 136 15.23 -20.61 -10.20
C TYR A 136 14.83 -21.80 -9.33
N THR A 137 14.70 -22.96 -9.96
CA THR A 137 14.40 -24.24 -9.31
C THR A 137 15.27 -25.31 -9.92
N VAL A 138 15.70 -26.27 -9.11
CA VAL A 138 16.40 -27.45 -9.59
C VAL A 138 15.48 -28.23 -10.54
N GLY A 139 15.96 -28.43 -11.77
CA GLY A 139 15.23 -29.10 -12.83
C GLY A 139 15.45 -30.61 -12.83
N VAL A 140 14.67 -31.31 -13.66
CA VAL A 140 14.83 -32.77 -13.84
C VAL A 140 16.20 -33.12 -14.42
N SER A 141 16.78 -32.25 -15.27
CA SER A 141 18.15 -32.41 -15.79
C SER A 141 19.17 -32.41 -14.66
N ASP A 142 19.07 -31.45 -13.75
CA ASP A 142 20.02 -31.25 -12.66
C ASP A 142 20.00 -32.44 -11.69
N ILE A 143 18.83 -33.09 -11.54
CA ILE A 143 18.68 -34.33 -10.78
C ILE A 143 19.38 -35.49 -11.49
N VAL A 144 19.13 -35.66 -12.78
CA VAL A 144 19.74 -36.75 -13.57
C VAL A 144 21.26 -36.61 -13.61
N ASP A 145 21.78 -35.40 -13.73
CA ASP A 145 23.21 -35.11 -13.74
C ASP A 145 23.83 -35.39 -12.36
N ALA A 146 23.19 -34.94 -11.27
CA ALA A 146 23.66 -35.19 -9.90
C ALA A 146 23.74 -36.69 -9.56
N TYR A 147 22.76 -37.49 -10.00
CA TYR A 147 22.77 -38.94 -9.83
C TYR A 147 23.84 -39.65 -10.70
N SER A 148 24.23 -39.05 -11.81
CA SER A 148 25.27 -39.59 -12.69
C SER A 148 26.69 -39.38 -12.14
N ASN A 149 26.89 -38.35 -11.32
CA ASN A 149 28.19 -37.96 -10.75
C ASN A 149 28.56 -38.67 -9.43
N GLY A 150 27.68 -39.52 -8.89
CA GLY A 150 27.95 -40.38 -7.72
C GLY A 150 27.79 -39.72 -6.34
N ASN A 151 27.64 -38.39 -6.26
CA ASN A 151 27.37 -37.63 -5.03
C ASN A 151 26.09 -36.78 -5.15
N ALA A 152 24.98 -37.46 -5.50
CA ALA A 152 23.71 -36.81 -5.83
C ALA A 152 23.17 -35.90 -4.73
N ASP A 153 23.18 -36.36 -3.48
CA ASP A 153 22.61 -35.63 -2.35
C ASP A 153 23.36 -34.31 -2.08
N GLU A 154 24.68 -34.32 -2.24
CA GLU A 154 25.53 -33.15 -2.04
C GLU A 154 25.33 -32.12 -3.16
N GLU A 155 25.31 -32.58 -4.41
CA GLU A 155 25.12 -31.71 -5.57
C GLU A 155 23.72 -31.09 -5.60
N LEU A 156 22.69 -31.87 -5.25
CA LEU A 156 21.31 -31.39 -5.12
C LEU A 156 21.14 -30.39 -3.97
N ALA A 157 21.80 -30.62 -2.83
CA ALA A 157 21.77 -29.68 -1.70
C ALA A 157 22.33 -28.31 -2.12
N LYS A 158 23.48 -28.29 -2.81
CA LYS A 158 24.09 -27.05 -3.33
C LYS A 158 23.21 -26.37 -4.36
N ASN A 159 22.70 -27.13 -5.34
CA ASN A 159 21.86 -26.59 -6.41
C ASN A 159 20.55 -26.01 -5.87
N ASN A 160 19.95 -26.63 -4.85
CA ASN A 160 18.78 -26.07 -4.15
C ASN A 160 19.11 -24.77 -3.41
N LEU A 161 20.22 -24.71 -2.67
CA LEU A 161 20.63 -23.49 -1.94
C LEU A 161 20.96 -22.33 -2.89
N LEU A 162 21.67 -22.59 -4.00
CA LEU A 162 21.96 -21.60 -5.03
C LEU A 162 20.68 -21.12 -5.72
N SER A 163 19.76 -22.03 -6.05
CA SER A 163 18.47 -21.72 -6.67
C SER A 163 17.60 -20.85 -5.76
N VAL A 164 17.59 -21.16 -4.45
CA VAL A 164 16.92 -20.33 -3.44
C VAL A 164 17.52 -18.94 -3.40
N ARG A 165 18.85 -18.83 -3.30
CA ARG A 165 19.54 -17.54 -3.16
C ARG A 165 19.27 -16.64 -4.37
N LYS A 166 19.42 -17.16 -5.58
CA LYS A 166 19.11 -16.42 -6.83
C LYS A 166 17.64 -15.98 -6.90
N SER A 167 16.74 -16.78 -6.32
CA SER A 167 15.30 -16.46 -6.29
C SER A 167 14.92 -15.43 -5.21
N GLN A 168 15.73 -15.24 -4.16
CA GLN A 168 15.42 -14.31 -3.06
C GLN A 168 15.28 -12.87 -3.52
N TYR A 169 16.10 -12.41 -4.47
CA TYR A 169 15.99 -11.05 -5.03
C TYR A 169 14.58 -10.81 -5.58
N SER A 170 14.10 -11.74 -6.41
CA SER A 170 12.78 -11.63 -7.02
C SER A 170 11.64 -11.74 -6.01
N VAL A 171 11.78 -12.63 -5.02
CA VAL A 171 10.77 -12.81 -3.95
C VAL A 171 10.71 -11.57 -3.05
N ASN A 172 11.86 -10.99 -2.68
CA ASN A 172 11.92 -9.77 -1.89
C ASN A 172 11.31 -8.57 -2.63
N GLU A 173 11.57 -8.42 -3.93
CA GLU A 173 10.92 -7.38 -4.74
C GLU A 173 9.39 -7.53 -4.68
N LYS A 174 8.87 -8.75 -4.82
CA LYS A 174 7.42 -9.04 -4.70
C LYS A 174 6.87 -8.70 -3.31
N VAL A 175 7.56 -9.09 -2.24
CA VAL A 175 7.12 -8.78 -0.86
C VAL A 175 7.11 -7.26 -0.61
N THR A 176 8.12 -6.54 -1.08
CA THR A 176 8.19 -5.08 -0.94
C THR A 176 7.08 -4.40 -1.74
N ASN A 177 6.83 -4.83 -2.97
CA ASN A 177 5.72 -4.30 -3.78
C ASN A 177 4.36 -4.52 -3.10
N ILE A 178 4.16 -5.62 -2.35
CA ILE A 178 2.93 -5.85 -1.57
C ILE A 178 2.80 -4.91 -0.39
N LYS A 179 3.89 -4.66 0.35
CA LYS A 179 3.88 -3.70 1.46
C LYS A 179 3.47 -2.31 0.96
N LEU A 180 4.09 -1.88 -0.15
CA LEU A 180 3.75 -0.61 -0.80
C LEU A 180 2.29 -0.59 -1.30
N SER A 181 1.84 -1.67 -1.95
CA SER A 181 0.46 -1.79 -2.41
C SER A 181 -0.53 -1.68 -1.25
N HIS A 182 -0.25 -2.34 -0.13
CA HIS A 182 -1.08 -2.29 1.08
C HIS A 182 -1.15 -0.89 1.68
N GLU A 183 -0.02 -0.20 1.81
CA GLU A 183 0.05 1.16 2.36
C GLU A 183 -0.72 2.16 1.50
N HIS A 184 -0.56 2.08 0.16
CA HIS A 184 -1.32 2.92 -0.77
C HIS A 184 -2.80 2.60 -0.78
N LEU A 185 -3.19 1.32 -0.67
CA LEU A 185 -4.58 0.90 -0.59
C LEU A 185 -5.25 1.43 0.68
N LEU A 186 -4.54 1.42 1.82
CA LEU A 186 -5.04 1.99 3.07
C LEU A 186 -5.23 3.50 2.97
N ARG A 187 -4.28 4.22 2.35
CA ARG A 187 -4.41 5.67 2.11
C ARG A 187 -5.59 6.00 1.20
N ALA A 188 -5.77 5.25 0.12
CA ALA A 188 -6.92 5.40 -0.77
C ALA A 188 -8.23 5.19 -0.01
N PHE A 189 -8.31 4.12 0.81
CA PHE A 189 -9.47 3.85 1.65
C PHE A 189 -9.77 5.00 2.63
N CYS A 190 -8.76 5.55 3.29
CA CYS A 190 -8.93 6.71 4.15
C CYS A 190 -9.45 7.94 3.37
N CYS A 191 -8.95 8.19 2.16
CA CYS A 191 -9.46 9.27 1.32
C CYS A 191 -10.94 9.07 0.97
N PHE A 192 -11.35 7.85 0.62
CA PHE A 192 -12.76 7.53 0.36
C PHE A 192 -13.64 7.71 1.60
N LEU A 193 -13.16 7.28 2.77
CA LEU A 193 -13.88 7.52 4.02
C LEU A 193 -14.06 9.02 4.27
N ILE A 194 -12.99 9.80 4.14
CA ILE A 194 -13.04 11.27 4.31
C ILE A 194 -14.05 11.87 3.32
N LEU A 195 -14.02 11.45 2.06
CA LEU A 195 -14.95 11.92 1.04
C LEU A 195 -16.41 11.61 1.41
N LEU A 196 -16.67 10.41 1.94
CA LEU A 196 -17.99 9.96 2.36
C LEU A 196 -18.55 10.74 3.57
N VAL A 197 -17.71 11.06 4.57
CA VAL A 197 -18.14 11.86 5.74
C VAL A 197 -18.04 13.37 5.52
N LEU A 198 -17.43 13.84 4.43
CA LEU A 198 -17.24 15.25 4.15
C LEU A 198 -18.58 16.00 4.18
N ASP A 199 -19.60 15.49 3.48
CA ASP A 199 -20.89 16.17 3.39
C ASP A 199 -21.68 16.19 4.69
N PRO A 200 -21.87 15.05 5.39
CA PRO A 200 -22.47 15.05 6.72
C PRO A 200 -21.78 16.01 7.68
N SER A 201 -20.44 16.10 7.63
CA SER A 201 -19.67 16.97 8.52
C SER A 201 -19.95 18.46 8.27
N PHE A 202 -20.00 18.89 7.00
CA PHE A 202 -20.34 20.28 6.66
C PHE A 202 -21.81 20.62 6.96
N VAL A 203 -22.74 19.69 6.77
CA VAL A 203 -24.14 19.85 7.20
C VAL A 203 -24.21 20.09 8.70
N PHE A 204 -23.48 19.29 9.48
CA PHE A 204 -23.45 19.38 10.93
C PHE A 204 -22.84 20.71 11.41
N ILE A 205 -21.69 21.12 10.86
CA ILE A 205 -21.03 22.40 11.18
C ILE A 205 -21.96 23.58 10.85
N LYS A 206 -22.60 23.57 9.68
CA LYS A 206 -23.56 24.61 9.27
C LYS A 206 -24.76 24.67 10.23
N SER A 207 -25.25 23.53 10.69
CA SER A 207 -26.33 23.43 11.68
C SER A 207 -25.93 24.06 13.02
N MET A 208 -24.73 23.75 13.53
CA MET A 208 -24.22 24.34 14.78
C MET A 208 -24.07 25.85 14.69
N ASN A 209 -23.47 26.36 13.60
CA ASN A 209 -23.27 27.80 13.43
C ASN A 209 -24.62 28.55 13.35
N LYS A 210 -25.61 27.98 12.66
CA LYS A 210 -26.96 28.56 12.57
C LYS A 210 -27.66 28.62 13.92
N ASN A 211 -27.46 27.62 14.78
CA ASN A 211 -28.04 27.61 16.13
C ASN A 211 -27.38 28.70 16.99
N HIS A 212 -26.05 28.81 16.94
CA HIS A 212 -25.30 29.84 17.66
C HIS A 212 -25.69 31.27 17.26
N GLU A 213 -25.91 31.54 15.97
CA GLU A 213 -26.37 32.87 15.51
C GLU A 213 -27.79 33.20 16.01
N LYS A 214 -28.69 32.21 16.07
CA LYS A 214 -30.04 32.40 16.61
C LYS A 214 -30.00 32.75 18.09
N ASP A 215 -29.14 32.10 18.86
CA ASP A 215 -29.00 32.35 20.30
C ASP A 215 -28.48 33.76 20.56
N LEU A 216 -27.51 34.24 19.77
CA LEU A 216 -27.00 35.61 19.84
C LEU A 216 -28.05 36.67 19.49
N LYS A 217 -28.87 36.42 18.47
CA LYS A 217 -29.98 37.33 18.08
C LYS A 217 -31.08 37.36 19.15
N ASN A 218 -31.40 36.21 19.73
CA ASN A 218 -32.42 36.12 20.79
C ASN A 218 -31.96 36.84 22.07
N SER A 219 -30.69 36.68 22.45
CA SER A 219 -30.05 37.40 23.56
C SER A 219 -30.06 38.92 23.37
N LYS A 220 -29.70 39.41 22.17
CA LYS A 220 -29.76 40.85 21.85
C LYS A 220 -31.17 41.43 21.90
N ASN A 221 -32.17 40.70 21.39
CA ASN A 221 -33.56 41.15 21.45
C ASN A 221 -34.08 41.20 22.90
N GLN A 222 -33.65 40.28 23.76
CA GLN A 222 -34.07 40.27 25.17
C GLN A 222 -33.54 41.48 25.96
N HIS A 223 -32.37 42.04 25.59
CA HIS A 223 -31.86 43.28 26.19
C HIS A 223 -32.57 44.56 25.73
N VAL A 224 -33.26 44.55 24.59
CA VAL A 224 -33.99 45.71 24.07
C VAL A 224 -35.41 45.83 24.67
N TYR A 225 -35.94 44.75 25.25
CA TYR A 225 -37.25 44.72 25.91
C TYR A 225 -37.21 44.84 27.44
N ILE A 226 -36.16 45.44 28.02
CA ILE A 226 -36.26 45.92 29.41
C ILE A 226 -37.10 47.21 29.37
N LYS A 227 -38.43 47.02 29.33
CA LYS A 227 -39.42 48.08 29.45
C LYS A 227 -39.25 48.70 30.84
N ILE A 228 -38.63 49.86 30.92
CA ILE A 228 -38.51 50.62 32.17
C ILE A 228 -39.94 50.88 32.67
N PRO A 229 -40.31 50.44 33.89
CA PRO A 229 -41.64 50.69 34.43
C PRO A 229 -41.86 52.21 34.54
N PRO A 230 -43.06 52.72 34.25
CA PRO A 230 -43.34 54.16 34.15
C PRO A 230 -43.32 54.91 35.49
N GLU A 231 -42.72 54.35 36.54
CA GLU A 231 -42.78 54.88 37.91
C GLU A 231 -41.71 55.93 38.23
N TYR A 232 -40.87 56.32 37.27
CA TYR A 232 -39.75 57.26 37.50
C TYR A 232 -39.89 58.64 36.84
N TYR A 233 -41.07 59.04 36.35
CA TYR A 233 -41.30 60.38 35.77
C TYR A 233 -41.78 61.44 36.75
N LYS A 234 -41.60 61.24 38.05
CA LYS A 234 -41.84 62.27 39.07
C LYS A 234 -40.58 62.43 39.88
N LEU A 235 -39.81 63.47 39.60
CA LEU A 235 -38.97 64.25 40.51
C LEU A 235 -38.12 65.19 39.65
N ASN A 236 -38.73 66.30 39.24
CA ASN A 236 -38.15 67.64 39.10
C ASN A 236 -39.22 68.52 38.43
N GLY A 237 -39.94 69.24 39.29
CA GLY A 237 -40.57 70.50 38.92
C GLY A 237 -39.54 71.63 38.89
#